data_AF-A0A6G7LVJ5-F1
#
_entry.id   AF-A0A6G7LVJ5-F1
#
_cell.length_a   1.000
_cell.length_b   1.000
_cell.length_c   1.000
_cell.angle_alpha   90.00
_cell.angle_beta   90.00
_cell.angle_gamma   90.00
#
_symmetry.space_group_name_H-M   'P 1'
#
loop_
_entity.id
_entity.type
_entity.pdbx_description
1 polymer ?
#
loop_
_entity_poly.entity_id
_entity_poly.type
_entity_poly.pdbx_seq_one_letter_code
_entity_poly.pdbx_strand_id
1 'polypeptide(L)'
;MLIRHKLLLSAAVSIGALVLMFALQQYSSSVQTELSIAIQKVVELDKEVLSMRKNEKDFFGRQDLKYVEIHQQEAQATAQLMQELALIFKEYDLPEAPINSFNRDLANYRQLFTEVVKLQQEIGLDPKTGLYGELRSAVHNVESLVAEHNVPELMVLMLQLRRNEKDFMLRRDLSYLNKFDSNIERFNEALSASLLDYSVRNNIEQLMSKYQQSFKSLVAKEQQLGLDESKGMMGQLREAIFATESSSTKLKELAIAKVENEQQHSFMQGLALFGLIALLLVVSTVMIIRSIMRPVERITDVISRIELQKDLSLRCDVDSNDELGMIGRHFNSMVESFQKLIEQVIESVDGMRQSCEELSRNAISASEGVSKQLNETDMVATAITEMGATIDEIAKNTELAAGKAEQTHNNAQEGQVEVEDTINKIQSLAQQLNDSANVVAELEKDSQTIGSVLDVIRGIAEQTNLLALNAAIEAARAGEQGRGFAVVADEVRSLAMRTQESTEEIASIIQTLQSRTHSIVDIMEQSQKQGGESAQQAASAGTLLAQINADVTNIMDMSTQIAAAIEEQSMVAAEVNKNVVVIRDIAEESAQAAEENATASDEVRHRADYLHQAVSQFKI
;
A
#
# COMPACT_ATOMS: atom_id res chain seq x y z
N MET A 1 -18.62 17.48 -11.84
CA MET A 1 -18.00 18.79 -11.60
C MET A 1 -17.12 18.63 -10.36
N LEU A 2 -15.84 18.98 -10.46
CA LEU A 2 -14.89 18.88 -9.35
C LEU A 2 -15.40 19.66 -8.12
N ILE A 3 -15.09 19.19 -6.92
CA ILE A 3 -15.49 19.82 -5.66
C ILE A 3 -15.07 21.29 -5.63
N ARG A 4 -13.85 21.56 -6.11
CA ARG A 4 -13.32 22.93 -6.24
C ARG A 4 -14.24 23.83 -7.09
N HIS A 5 -14.78 23.32 -8.18
CA HIS A 5 -15.65 24.10 -9.07
C HIS A 5 -17.03 24.34 -8.46
N LYS A 6 -17.58 23.37 -7.71
CA LYS A 6 -18.84 23.54 -6.95
C LYS A 6 -18.70 24.63 -5.88
N LEU A 7 -17.58 24.65 -5.15
CA LEU A 7 -17.28 25.67 -4.13
C LEU A 7 -17.04 27.05 -4.76
N LEU A 8 -16.30 27.13 -5.86
CA LEU A 8 -16.09 28.39 -6.60
C LEU A 8 -17.41 28.94 -7.16
N LEU A 9 -18.27 28.08 -7.70
CA LEU A 9 -19.60 28.48 -8.18
C LEU A 9 -20.46 29.03 -7.04
N SER A 10 -20.48 28.36 -5.89
CA SER A 10 -21.22 28.84 -4.70
C SER A 10 -20.69 30.19 -4.20
N ALA A 11 -19.36 30.36 -4.15
CA ALA A 11 -18.74 31.63 -3.78
C ALA A 11 -19.10 32.75 -4.78
N ALA A 12 -19.05 32.47 -6.08
CA ALA A 12 -19.40 33.44 -7.12
C ALA A 12 -20.88 33.86 -7.04
N VAL A 13 -21.80 32.92 -6.77
CA VAL A 13 -23.23 33.21 -6.57
C VAL A 13 -23.44 34.07 -5.32
N SER A 14 -22.77 33.77 -4.21
CA SER A 14 -22.85 34.57 -2.98
C SER A 14 -22.34 36.01 -3.18
N ILE A 15 -21.21 36.17 -3.87
CA ILE A 15 -20.65 37.50 -4.17
C ILE A 15 -21.59 38.27 -5.12
N GLY A 16 -22.08 37.62 -6.18
CA GLY A 16 -23.03 38.24 -7.11
C GLY A 16 -24.32 38.70 -6.42
N ALA A 17 -24.85 37.89 -5.49
CA ALA A 17 -26.03 38.23 -4.72
C ALA A 17 -25.81 39.43 -3.78
N LEU A 18 -24.64 39.52 -3.13
CA LEU A 18 -24.28 40.67 -2.29
C LEU A 18 -24.17 41.97 -3.12
N VAL A 19 -23.54 41.91 -4.28
CA VAL A 19 -23.42 43.06 -5.19
C VAL A 19 -24.81 43.53 -5.65
N LEU A 20 -25.70 42.59 -5.99
CA LEU A 20 -27.04 42.92 -6.46
C LEU A 20 -27.92 43.52 -5.34
N MET A 21 -27.81 43.02 -4.11
CA MET A 21 -28.46 43.64 -2.95
C MET A 21 -27.92 45.03 -2.64
N PHE A 22 -26.61 45.22 -2.72
CA PHE A 22 -26.00 46.54 -2.50
C PHE A 22 -26.46 47.55 -3.56
N ALA A 23 -26.55 47.14 -4.82
CA ALA A 23 -27.08 47.98 -5.91
C ALA A 23 -28.55 48.36 -5.68
N LEU A 24 -29.40 47.41 -5.25
CA LEU A 24 -30.80 47.67 -4.96
C LEU A 24 -30.99 48.59 -3.74
N GLN A 25 -30.17 48.42 -2.70
CA GLN A 25 -30.17 49.31 -1.54
C GLN A 25 -29.75 50.73 -1.91
N GLN A 26 -28.74 50.90 -2.78
CA GLN A 26 -28.35 52.22 -3.26
C GLN A 26 -29.45 52.88 -4.11
N TYR A 27 -30.09 52.12 -4.99
CA TYR A 27 -31.22 52.62 -5.79
C TYR A 27 -32.37 53.10 -4.90
N SER A 28 -32.78 52.29 -3.92
CA SER A 28 -33.85 52.66 -2.97
C SER A 28 -33.49 53.89 -2.13
N SER A 29 -32.23 54.00 -1.69
CA SER A 29 -31.74 55.15 -0.93
C SER A 29 -31.77 56.45 -1.74
N SER A 30 -31.46 56.37 -3.04
CA SER A 30 -31.51 57.52 -3.95
C SER A 30 -32.95 58.05 -4.09
N VAL A 31 -33.90 57.14 -4.33
CA VAL A 31 -35.34 57.47 -4.46
C VAL A 31 -35.88 58.12 -3.19
N GLN A 32 -35.54 57.60 -2.00
CA GLN A 32 -35.96 58.20 -0.72
C GLN A 32 -35.41 59.62 -0.53
N THR A 33 -34.18 59.87 -0.97
CA THR A 33 -33.54 61.19 -0.82
C THR A 33 -34.26 62.24 -1.66
N GLU A 34 -34.61 61.92 -2.91
CA GLU A 34 -35.32 62.83 -3.81
C GLU A 34 -36.77 63.12 -3.37
N LEU A 35 -37.48 62.10 -2.89
CA LEU A 35 -38.82 62.26 -2.31
C LEU A 35 -38.80 63.08 -1.00
N SER A 36 -37.74 62.98 -0.19
CA SER A 36 -37.56 63.84 0.99
C SER A 36 -37.33 65.31 0.63
N ILE A 37 -36.63 65.60 -0.48
CA ILE A 37 -36.48 66.96 -1.01
C ILE A 37 -37.85 67.51 -1.44
N ALA A 38 -38.72 66.68 -2.01
CA ALA A 38 -40.10 67.05 -2.35
C ALA A 38 -40.90 67.53 -1.13
N ILE A 39 -40.86 66.79 -0.02
CA ILE A 39 -41.53 67.19 1.24
C ILE A 39 -40.98 68.52 1.73
N GLN A 40 -39.65 68.72 1.71
CA GLN A 40 -39.04 69.95 2.17
C GLN A 40 -39.52 71.17 1.36
N LYS A 41 -39.65 71.03 0.03
CA LYS A 41 -40.20 72.06 -0.84
C LYS A 41 -41.67 72.37 -0.56
N VAL A 42 -42.48 71.37 -0.20
CA VAL A 42 -43.90 71.63 0.17
C VAL A 42 -44.00 72.34 1.52
N VAL A 43 -43.10 72.06 2.48
CA VAL A 43 -43.04 72.81 3.74
C VAL A 43 -42.63 74.27 3.50
N GLU A 44 -41.73 74.51 2.54
CA GLU A 44 -41.35 75.85 2.11
C GLU A 44 -42.52 76.59 1.43
N LEU A 45 -43.33 75.89 0.63
CA LEU A 45 -44.56 76.43 0.03
C LEU A 45 -45.55 76.96 1.09
N ASP A 46 -45.84 76.18 2.13
CA ASP A 46 -46.73 76.59 3.25
C ASP A 46 -46.22 77.90 3.89
N LYS A 47 -44.90 78.03 4.05
CA LYS A 47 -44.26 79.20 4.66
C LYS A 47 -44.42 80.45 3.79
N GLU A 48 -44.23 80.34 2.48
CA GLU A 48 -44.37 81.46 1.54
C GLU A 48 -45.83 81.95 1.48
N VAL A 49 -46.82 81.04 1.43
CA VAL A 49 -48.25 81.42 1.46
C VAL A 49 -48.61 82.18 2.74
N LEU A 50 -48.09 81.75 3.89
CA LEU A 50 -48.29 82.45 5.16
C LEU A 50 -47.62 83.83 5.17
N SER A 51 -46.44 83.97 4.54
CA SER A 51 -45.76 85.26 4.42
C SER A 51 -46.55 86.23 3.55
N MET A 52 -47.09 85.76 2.41
CA MET A 52 -47.96 86.56 1.55
C MET A 52 -49.17 87.08 2.33
N ARG A 53 -49.83 86.20 3.10
CA ARG A 53 -50.98 86.59 3.94
C ARG A 53 -50.61 87.62 5.01
N LYS A 54 -49.40 87.54 5.58
CA LYS A 54 -48.91 88.54 6.52
C LYS A 54 -48.75 89.91 5.85
N ASN A 55 -48.14 89.95 4.67
CA ASN A 55 -47.93 91.20 3.93
C ASN A 55 -49.23 91.83 3.43
N GLU A 56 -50.21 91.02 3.02
CA GLU A 56 -51.58 91.50 2.77
C GLU A 56 -52.17 92.22 3.99
N LYS A 57 -52.11 91.59 5.17
CA LYS A 57 -52.62 92.20 6.41
C LYS A 57 -51.88 93.47 6.78
N ASP A 58 -50.55 93.49 6.60
CA ASP A 58 -49.74 94.69 6.84
C ASP A 58 -50.13 95.84 5.88
N PHE A 59 -50.46 95.55 4.61
CA PHE A 59 -51.00 96.55 3.68
C PHE A 59 -52.31 97.15 4.18
N PHE A 60 -53.30 96.34 4.56
CA PHE A 60 -54.58 96.89 5.06
C PHE A 60 -54.46 97.62 6.39
N GLY A 61 -53.52 97.21 7.25
CA GLY A 61 -53.28 97.85 8.54
C GLY A 61 -52.53 99.18 8.44
N ARG A 62 -51.61 99.32 7.46
CA ARG A 62 -50.69 100.46 7.36
C ARG A 62 -50.90 101.35 6.13
N GLN A 63 -51.64 100.86 5.14
CA GLN A 63 -51.90 101.50 3.84
C GLN A 63 -50.63 101.90 3.07
N ASP A 64 -49.55 101.10 3.22
CA ASP A 64 -48.24 101.31 2.58
C ASP A 64 -48.01 100.32 1.43
N LEU A 65 -47.72 100.85 0.23
CA LEU A 65 -47.52 100.07 -0.98
C LEU A 65 -46.29 99.16 -0.94
N LYS A 66 -45.33 99.38 -0.04
CA LYS A 66 -44.19 98.48 0.15
C LYS A 66 -44.64 97.03 0.41
N TYR A 67 -45.73 96.84 1.15
CA TYR A 67 -46.24 95.50 1.46
C TYR A 67 -46.87 94.80 0.24
N VAL A 68 -47.33 95.57 -0.74
CA VAL A 68 -47.81 95.05 -2.03
C VAL A 68 -46.63 94.55 -2.87
N GLU A 69 -45.50 95.27 -2.88
CA GLU A 69 -44.28 94.84 -3.58
C GLU A 69 -43.72 93.54 -2.99
N ILE A 70 -43.66 93.43 -1.65
CA ILE A 70 -43.19 92.21 -0.98
C ILE A 70 -44.13 91.03 -1.28
N HIS A 71 -45.45 91.24 -1.21
CA HIS A 71 -46.43 90.21 -1.57
C HIS A 71 -46.26 89.70 -3.00
N GLN A 72 -46.00 90.60 -3.96
CA GLN A 72 -45.75 90.21 -5.35
C GLN A 72 -44.46 89.41 -5.53
N GLN A 73 -43.39 89.75 -4.80
CA GLN A 73 -42.14 88.99 -4.83
C GLN A 73 -42.33 87.59 -4.25
N GLU A 74 -43.00 87.46 -3.11
CA GLU A 74 -43.32 86.16 -2.50
C GLU A 74 -44.25 85.33 -3.38
N ALA A 75 -45.20 85.95 -4.07
CA ALA A 75 -46.06 85.27 -5.06
C ALA A 75 -45.24 84.69 -6.23
N GLN A 76 -44.20 85.39 -6.68
CA GLN A 76 -43.30 84.90 -7.73
C GLN A 76 -42.42 83.76 -7.22
N ALA A 77 -41.87 83.86 -6.02
CA ALA A 77 -41.10 82.79 -5.39
C ALA A 77 -41.95 81.51 -5.20
N THR A 78 -43.18 81.68 -4.74
CA THR A 78 -44.18 80.59 -4.62
C THR A 78 -44.43 79.92 -5.97
N ALA A 79 -44.58 80.69 -7.04
CA ALA A 79 -44.78 80.15 -8.39
C ALA A 79 -43.55 79.39 -8.93
N GLN A 80 -42.32 79.83 -8.60
CA GLN A 80 -41.09 79.11 -8.95
C GLN A 80 -40.99 77.78 -8.19
N LEU A 81 -41.26 77.79 -6.88
CA LEU A 81 -41.33 76.58 -6.05
C LEU A 81 -42.31 75.56 -6.64
N MET A 82 -43.46 76.01 -7.13
CA MET A 82 -44.47 75.15 -7.76
C MET A 82 -44.01 74.54 -9.09
N GLN A 83 -43.15 75.21 -9.87
CA GLN A 83 -42.58 74.62 -11.10
C GLN A 83 -41.63 73.47 -10.77
N GLU A 84 -40.80 73.64 -9.74
CA GLU A 84 -39.90 72.58 -9.28
C GLU A 84 -40.67 71.40 -8.69
N LEU A 85 -41.72 71.69 -7.92
CA LEU A 85 -42.62 70.67 -7.37
C LEU A 85 -43.35 69.88 -8.46
N ALA A 86 -43.75 70.52 -9.56
CA ALA A 86 -44.38 69.86 -10.69
C ALA A 86 -43.45 68.86 -11.40
N LEU A 87 -42.16 69.18 -11.52
CA LEU A 87 -41.16 68.26 -12.11
C LEU A 87 -41.02 67.00 -11.27
N ILE A 88 -40.93 67.15 -9.95
CA ILE A 88 -40.85 66.03 -9.01
C ILE A 88 -42.15 65.20 -9.07
N PHE A 89 -43.31 65.84 -9.12
CA PHE A 89 -44.58 65.12 -9.22
C PHE A 89 -44.67 64.27 -10.49
N LYS A 90 -44.18 64.81 -11.61
CA LYS A 90 -44.16 64.09 -12.89
C LYS A 90 -43.16 62.93 -12.91
N GLU A 91 -41.99 63.10 -12.31
CA GLU A 91 -40.97 62.05 -12.23
C GLU A 91 -41.43 60.85 -11.39
N TYR A 92 -42.21 61.12 -10.33
CA TYR A 92 -42.68 60.12 -9.37
C TYR A 92 -44.14 59.69 -9.56
N ASP A 93 -44.73 60.00 -10.72
CA ASP A 93 -46.11 59.65 -11.12
C ASP A 93 -47.17 60.06 -10.07
N LEU A 94 -47.00 61.24 -9.49
CA LEU A 94 -47.96 61.86 -8.58
C LEU A 94 -49.05 62.61 -9.36
N PRO A 95 -50.30 62.66 -8.87
CA PRO A 95 -51.36 63.40 -9.53
C PRO A 95 -51.01 64.88 -9.67
N GLU A 96 -50.99 65.41 -10.89
CA GLU A 96 -50.74 66.85 -11.15
C GLU A 96 -51.95 67.75 -10.85
N ALA A 97 -53.14 67.17 -10.67
CA ALA A 97 -54.37 67.93 -10.43
C ALA A 97 -54.30 68.91 -9.23
N PRO A 98 -53.71 68.56 -8.08
CA PRO A 98 -53.53 69.46 -6.94
C PRO A 98 -52.53 70.60 -7.22
N ILE A 99 -51.46 70.34 -8.00
CA ILE A 99 -50.50 71.37 -8.45
C ILE A 99 -51.22 72.41 -9.30
N ASN A 100 -52.04 71.93 -10.24
CA ASN A 100 -52.84 72.79 -11.11
C ASN A 100 -53.91 73.58 -10.33
N SER A 101 -54.53 72.95 -9.31
CA SER A 101 -55.48 73.64 -8.43
C SER A 101 -54.80 74.75 -7.64
N PHE A 102 -53.66 74.48 -7.00
CA PHE A 102 -52.93 75.48 -6.22
C PHE A 102 -52.50 76.67 -7.08
N ASN A 103 -51.94 76.42 -8.27
CA ASN A 103 -51.54 77.50 -9.19
C ASN A 103 -52.72 78.38 -9.60
N ARG A 104 -53.90 77.78 -9.83
CA ARG A 104 -55.13 78.53 -10.12
C ARG A 104 -55.59 79.34 -8.92
N ASP A 105 -55.58 78.76 -7.72
CA ASP A 105 -56.03 79.42 -6.49
C ASP A 105 -55.10 80.60 -6.13
N LEU A 106 -53.78 80.41 -6.25
CA LEU A 106 -52.77 81.47 -6.07
C LEU A 106 -52.92 82.60 -7.09
N ALA A 107 -53.17 82.27 -8.36
CA ALA A 107 -53.40 83.27 -9.39
C ALA A 107 -54.65 84.11 -9.11
N ASN A 108 -55.75 83.47 -8.68
CA ASN A 108 -56.98 84.14 -8.27
C ASN A 108 -56.75 85.03 -7.04
N TYR A 109 -56.05 84.53 -6.02
CA TYR A 109 -55.67 85.31 -4.84
C TYR A 109 -54.87 86.56 -5.22
N ARG A 110 -53.83 86.42 -6.05
CA ARG A 110 -53.02 87.56 -6.51
C ARG A 110 -53.83 88.60 -7.28
N GLN A 111 -54.73 88.14 -8.15
CA GLN A 111 -55.60 89.04 -8.92
C GLN A 111 -56.53 89.83 -7.98
N LEU A 112 -57.26 89.14 -7.10
CA LEU A 112 -58.17 89.78 -6.15
C LEU A 112 -57.43 90.76 -5.23
N PHE A 113 -56.25 90.40 -4.73
CA PHE A 113 -55.46 91.32 -3.91
C PHE A 113 -55.09 92.59 -4.69
N THR A 114 -54.67 92.45 -5.95
CA THR A 114 -54.33 93.59 -6.82
C THR A 114 -55.54 94.49 -7.06
N GLU A 115 -56.72 93.92 -7.30
CA GLU A 115 -57.95 94.68 -7.50
C GLU A 115 -58.40 95.40 -6.22
N VAL A 116 -58.28 94.75 -5.07
CA VAL A 116 -58.59 95.34 -3.75
C VAL A 116 -57.60 96.46 -3.40
N VAL A 117 -56.30 96.29 -3.67
CA VAL A 117 -55.29 97.35 -3.50
C VAL A 117 -55.64 98.56 -4.36
N LYS A 118 -56.00 98.35 -5.63
CA LYS A 118 -56.41 99.43 -6.54
C LYS A 118 -57.66 100.15 -6.04
N LEU A 119 -58.65 99.40 -5.56
CA LEU A 119 -59.87 99.97 -4.98
C LEU A 119 -59.57 100.78 -3.71
N GLN A 120 -58.65 100.31 -2.87
CA GLN A 120 -58.19 101.04 -1.68
C GLN A 120 -57.44 102.33 -2.07
N GLN A 121 -56.66 102.33 -3.16
CA GLN A 121 -56.03 103.54 -3.70
C GLN A 121 -57.06 104.55 -4.24
N GLU A 122 -58.12 104.09 -4.90
CA GLU A 122 -59.22 104.93 -5.37
C GLU A 122 -59.97 105.59 -4.20
N ILE A 123 -60.24 104.83 -3.13
CA ILE A 123 -60.84 105.34 -1.89
C ILE A 123 -59.90 106.37 -1.22
N GLY A 124 -58.61 106.07 -1.18
CA GLY A 124 -57.56 106.89 -0.59
C GLY A 124 -56.73 106.09 0.42
N LEU A 125 -55.41 106.25 0.37
CA LEU A 125 -54.46 105.65 1.32
C LEU A 125 -54.20 106.54 2.54
N ASP A 126 -54.60 107.81 2.46
CA ASP A 126 -54.51 108.76 3.55
C ASP A 126 -55.65 109.79 3.46
N PRO A 127 -55.90 110.60 4.52
CA PRO A 127 -57.02 111.55 4.56
C PRO A 127 -56.94 112.72 3.54
N LYS A 128 -55.98 112.73 2.62
CA LYS A 128 -55.80 113.74 1.57
C LYS A 128 -55.81 113.15 0.16
N THR A 129 -55.76 111.83 0.00
CA THR A 129 -55.69 111.16 -1.31
C THR A 129 -57.01 110.48 -1.67
N GLY A 130 -57.20 110.19 -2.97
CA GLY A 130 -58.40 109.53 -3.48
C GLY A 130 -59.70 110.25 -3.17
N LEU A 131 -60.77 109.48 -3.06
CA LEU A 131 -62.11 109.97 -2.72
C LEU A 131 -62.16 110.62 -1.33
N TYR A 132 -61.32 110.19 -0.37
CA TYR A 132 -61.18 110.87 0.91
C TYR A 132 -60.70 112.32 0.76
N GLY A 133 -59.70 112.55 -0.09
CA GLY A 133 -59.19 113.87 -0.42
C GLY A 133 -60.22 114.75 -1.13
N GLU A 134 -60.91 114.19 -2.14
CA GLU A 134 -61.96 114.88 -2.88
C GLU A 134 -63.13 115.29 -2.00
N LEU A 135 -63.61 114.37 -1.16
CA LEU A 135 -64.68 114.62 -0.20
C LEU A 135 -64.30 115.72 0.78
N ARG A 136 -63.09 115.65 1.32
CA ARG A 136 -62.55 116.67 2.23
C ARG A 136 -62.48 118.04 1.57
N SER A 137 -62.08 118.13 0.31
CA SER A 137 -62.06 119.40 -0.44
C SER A 137 -63.48 119.92 -0.69
N ALA A 138 -64.42 119.05 -1.07
CA ALA A 138 -65.81 119.42 -1.30
C ALA A 138 -66.48 119.98 -0.04
N VAL A 139 -66.28 119.31 1.10
CA VAL A 139 -66.70 119.80 2.43
C VAL A 139 -66.13 121.18 2.71
N HIS A 140 -64.81 121.32 2.58
CA HIS A 140 -64.12 122.54 2.99
C HIS A 140 -64.63 123.75 2.20
N ASN A 141 -64.87 123.57 0.91
CA ASN A 141 -65.42 124.63 0.05
C ASN A 141 -66.82 125.09 0.52
N VAL A 142 -67.69 124.16 0.94
CA VAL A 142 -68.99 124.53 1.51
C VAL A 142 -68.82 125.24 2.85
N GLU A 143 -68.04 124.67 3.77
CA GLU A 143 -67.83 125.21 5.11
C GLU A 143 -67.25 126.64 5.04
N SER A 144 -66.26 126.88 4.18
CA SER A 144 -65.67 128.20 3.96
C SER A 144 -66.70 129.22 3.47
N LEU A 145 -67.54 128.85 2.49
CA LEU A 145 -68.53 129.77 1.92
C LEU A 145 -69.67 130.10 2.91
N VAL A 146 -70.13 129.10 3.68
CA VAL A 146 -71.15 129.30 4.73
C VAL A 146 -70.60 130.12 5.89
N ALA A 147 -69.33 129.93 6.26
CA ALA A 147 -68.66 130.71 7.31
C ALA A 147 -68.49 132.19 6.90
N GLU A 148 -68.13 132.46 5.65
CA GLU A 148 -67.92 133.82 5.13
C GLU A 148 -69.18 134.68 5.21
N HIS A 149 -70.35 134.09 4.96
CA HIS A 149 -71.64 134.79 5.00
C HIS A 149 -72.31 134.76 6.38
N ASN A 150 -71.64 134.18 7.38
CA ASN A 150 -72.03 134.15 8.79
C ASN A 150 -73.49 133.71 9.03
N VAL A 151 -73.89 132.58 8.43
CA VAL A 151 -75.24 131.98 8.58
C VAL A 151 -75.19 130.81 9.59
N PRO A 152 -75.53 131.04 10.88
CA PRO A 152 -75.26 130.05 11.93
C PRO A 152 -76.08 128.77 11.79
N GLU A 153 -77.31 128.88 11.31
CA GLU A 153 -78.22 127.74 11.13
C GLU A 153 -77.68 126.73 10.09
N LEU A 154 -77.19 127.23 8.96
CA LEU A 154 -76.53 126.40 7.94
C LEU A 154 -75.25 125.76 8.48
N MET A 155 -74.47 126.48 9.29
CA MET A 155 -73.25 125.93 9.89
C MET A 155 -73.54 124.76 10.84
N VAL A 156 -74.60 124.83 11.66
CA VAL A 156 -75.00 123.72 12.54
C VAL A 156 -75.38 122.47 11.73
N LEU A 157 -76.13 122.64 10.64
CA LEU A 157 -76.49 121.54 9.76
C LEU A 157 -75.28 120.95 9.03
N MET A 158 -74.30 121.78 8.64
CA MET A 158 -73.00 121.29 8.13
C MET A 158 -72.27 120.42 9.15
N LEU A 159 -72.21 120.84 10.42
CA LEU A 159 -71.58 120.03 11.47
C LEU A 159 -72.31 118.68 11.68
N GLN A 160 -73.64 118.65 11.54
CA GLN A 160 -74.40 117.41 11.60
C GLN A 160 -74.12 116.50 10.38
N LEU A 161 -73.99 117.06 9.18
CA LEU A 161 -73.58 116.32 7.99
C LEU A 161 -72.17 115.74 8.14
N ARG A 162 -71.23 116.55 8.65
CA ARG A 162 -69.85 116.10 8.95
C ARG A 162 -69.79 115.00 9.98
N ARG A 163 -70.67 115.05 10.98
CA ARG A 163 -70.77 113.98 11.97
C ARG A 163 -71.21 112.68 11.31
N ASN A 164 -72.26 112.71 10.50
CA ASN A 164 -72.73 111.51 9.80
C ASN A 164 -71.68 110.96 8.82
N GLU A 165 -70.97 111.85 8.10
CA GLU A 165 -69.87 111.47 7.23
C GLU A 165 -68.76 110.75 8.01
N LYS A 166 -68.27 111.37 9.10
CA LYS A 166 -67.21 110.78 9.92
C LYS A 166 -67.65 109.49 10.61
N ASP A 167 -68.90 109.40 11.07
CA ASP A 167 -69.45 108.20 11.68
C ASP A 167 -69.52 107.05 10.64
N PHE A 168 -69.89 107.34 9.39
CA PHE A 168 -69.79 106.35 8.31
C PHE A 168 -68.34 105.92 8.07
N MET A 169 -67.40 106.85 7.96
CA MET A 169 -65.99 106.51 7.72
C MET A 169 -65.39 105.64 8.84
N LEU A 170 -65.82 105.85 10.09
CA LEU A 170 -65.33 105.09 11.23
C LEU A 170 -66.02 103.73 11.40
N ARG A 171 -67.32 103.65 11.11
CA ARG A 171 -68.16 102.49 11.45
C ARG A 171 -68.65 101.70 10.24
N ARG A 172 -68.54 102.28 9.04
CA ARG A 172 -68.96 101.71 7.75
C ARG A 172 -70.41 101.23 7.73
N ASP A 173 -71.30 101.91 8.47
CA ASP A 173 -72.73 101.57 8.56
C ASP A 173 -73.58 102.52 7.68
N LEU A 174 -74.34 101.93 6.76
CA LEU A 174 -75.22 102.64 5.82
C LEU A 174 -76.31 103.46 6.51
N SER A 175 -76.63 103.18 7.78
CA SER A 175 -77.56 104.01 8.56
C SER A 175 -77.11 105.48 8.64
N TYR A 176 -75.81 105.74 8.56
CA TYR A 176 -75.25 107.09 8.52
C TYR A 176 -75.42 107.80 7.18
N LEU A 177 -75.47 107.05 6.05
CA LEU A 177 -75.82 107.63 4.75
C LEU A 177 -77.29 108.11 4.74
N ASN A 178 -78.20 107.31 5.31
CA ASN A 178 -79.62 107.71 5.41
C ASN A 178 -79.79 108.98 6.27
N LYS A 179 -79.07 109.07 7.40
CA LYS A 179 -79.03 110.27 8.24
C LYS A 179 -78.39 111.46 7.52
N PHE A 180 -77.36 111.22 6.72
CA PHE A 180 -76.70 112.24 5.91
C PHE A 180 -77.68 112.83 4.89
N ASP A 181 -78.36 112.00 4.10
CA ASP A 181 -79.34 112.45 3.11
C ASP A 181 -80.50 113.23 3.77
N SER A 182 -81.00 112.78 4.93
CA SER A 182 -82.03 113.52 5.69
C SER A 182 -81.55 114.91 6.14
N ASN A 183 -80.27 115.04 6.50
CA ASN A 183 -79.69 116.33 6.89
C ASN A 183 -79.37 117.22 5.68
N ILE A 184 -79.13 116.64 4.50
CA ILE A 184 -78.99 117.40 3.24
C ILE A 184 -80.31 118.09 2.90
N GLU A 185 -81.43 117.37 3.02
CA GLU A 185 -82.77 117.94 2.77
C GLU A 185 -83.04 119.13 3.70
N ARG A 186 -82.79 118.95 5.01
CA ARG A 186 -82.89 120.05 6.00
C ARG A 186 -81.97 121.22 5.69
N PHE A 187 -80.74 120.94 5.24
CA PHE A 187 -79.79 121.97 4.83
C PHE A 187 -80.31 122.78 3.64
N ASN A 188 -80.86 122.11 2.62
CA ASN A 188 -81.42 122.76 1.45
C ASN A 188 -82.69 123.57 1.77
N GLU A 189 -83.56 123.08 2.65
CA GLU A 189 -84.72 123.83 3.14
C GLU A 189 -84.28 125.12 3.84
N ALA A 190 -83.34 125.02 4.79
CA ALA A 190 -82.78 126.18 5.50
C ALA A 190 -82.07 127.15 4.53
N LEU A 191 -81.39 126.64 3.50
CA LEU A 191 -80.73 127.46 2.49
C LEU A 191 -81.76 128.24 1.67
N SER A 192 -82.86 127.60 1.26
CA SER A 192 -83.93 128.24 0.47
C SER A 192 -84.64 129.36 1.23
N ALA A 193 -84.84 129.19 2.55
CA ALA A 193 -85.48 130.14 3.45
C ALA A 193 -84.55 131.29 3.90
N SER A 194 -83.24 131.18 3.66
CA SER A 194 -82.26 132.18 4.09
C SER A 194 -82.40 133.51 3.34
N LEU A 195 -82.05 134.62 4.02
CA LEU A 195 -82.00 135.98 3.46
C LEU A 195 -80.78 136.22 2.55
N LEU A 196 -80.12 135.16 2.08
CA LEU A 196 -78.93 135.24 1.24
C LEU A 196 -79.28 135.65 -0.20
N ASP A 197 -78.34 136.36 -0.83
CA ASP A 197 -78.41 136.68 -2.25
C ASP A 197 -78.53 135.41 -3.10
N TYR A 198 -79.28 135.51 -4.20
CA TYR A 198 -79.53 134.39 -5.10
C TYR A 198 -78.24 133.75 -5.60
N SER A 199 -77.24 134.56 -5.96
CA SER A 199 -75.94 134.06 -6.43
C SER A 199 -75.20 133.23 -5.37
N VAL A 200 -75.29 133.64 -4.10
CA VAL A 200 -74.63 132.92 -2.99
C VAL A 200 -75.37 131.63 -2.70
N ARG A 201 -76.70 131.64 -2.68
CA ARG A 201 -77.52 130.41 -2.53
C ARG A 201 -77.22 129.39 -3.60
N ASN A 202 -77.22 129.79 -4.88
CA ASN A 202 -76.93 128.90 -5.98
C ASN A 202 -75.51 128.30 -5.91
N ASN A 203 -74.52 129.09 -5.48
CA ASN A 203 -73.16 128.57 -5.28
C ASN A 203 -73.07 127.56 -4.13
N ILE A 204 -73.74 127.81 -3.00
CA ILE A 204 -73.81 126.86 -1.88
C ILE A 204 -74.52 125.57 -2.34
N GLU A 205 -75.62 125.68 -3.08
CA GLU A 205 -76.37 124.53 -3.60
C GLU A 205 -75.51 123.67 -4.54
N GLN A 206 -74.75 124.28 -5.45
CA GLN A 206 -73.82 123.56 -6.33
C GLN A 206 -72.70 122.86 -5.54
N LEU A 207 -72.10 123.53 -4.55
CA LEU A 207 -71.06 122.94 -3.71
C LEU A 207 -71.62 121.81 -2.83
N MET A 208 -72.85 121.95 -2.33
CA MET A 208 -73.55 120.92 -1.57
C MET A 208 -73.89 119.70 -2.41
N SER A 209 -74.36 119.90 -3.65
CA SER A 209 -74.57 118.80 -4.59
C SER A 209 -73.26 118.06 -4.86
N LYS A 210 -72.15 118.77 -5.02
CA LYS A 210 -70.82 118.16 -5.18
C LYS A 210 -70.40 117.40 -3.92
N TYR A 211 -70.62 117.96 -2.73
CA TYR A 211 -70.33 117.29 -1.45
C TYR A 211 -71.14 116.00 -1.29
N GLN A 212 -72.45 116.04 -1.54
CA GLN A 212 -73.31 114.86 -1.48
C GLN A 212 -72.87 113.79 -2.49
N GLN A 213 -72.54 114.19 -3.72
CA GLN A 213 -72.08 113.26 -4.74
C GLN A 213 -70.73 112.63 -4.37
N SER A 214 -69.78 113.41 -3.85
CA SER A 214 -68.50 112.89 -3.37
C SER A 214 -68.68 111.91 -2.22
N PHE A 215 -69.58 112.19 -1.27
CA PHE A 215 -69.85 111.27 -0.16
C PHE A 215 -70.51 109.98 -0.63
N LYS A 216 -71.52 110.06 -1.51
CA LYS A 216 -72.17 108.89 -2.10
C LYS A 216 -71.19 108.03 -2.91
N SER A 217 -70.26 108.66 -3.63
CA SER A 217 -69.23 107.95 -4.40
C SER A 217 -68.25 107.22 -3.47
N LEU A 218 -67.83 107.85 -2.37
CA LEU A 218 -67.01 107.20 -1.34
C LEU A 218 -67.74 106.01 -0.72
N VAL A 219 -69.00 106.18 -0.31
CA VAL A 219 -69.81 105.11 0.29
C VAL A 219 -69.98 103.94 -0.68
N ALA A 220 -70.24 104.20 -1.96
CA ALA A 220 -70.37 103.15 -2.98
C ALA A 220 -69.08 102.35 -3.16
N LYS A 221 -67.91 103.02 -3.12
CA LYS A 221 -66.61 102.36 -3.23
C LYS A 221 -66.23 101.59 -1.96
N GLU A 222 -66.54 102.11 -0.78
CA GLU A 222 -66.40 101.39 0.50
C GLU A 222 -67.34 100.17 0.59
N GLN A 223 -68.54 100.24 0.00
CA GLN A 223 -69.43 99.07 -0.16
C GLN A 223 -68.83 98.02 -1.11
N GLN A 224 -68.24 98.46 -2.23
CA GLN A 224 -67.57 97.57 -3.17
C GLN A 224 -66.36 96.89 -2.52
N LEU A 225 -65.56 97.63 -1.72
CA LEU A 225 -64.43 97.09 -0.98
C LEU A 225 -64.91 96.05 0.03
N GLY A 226 -65.97 96.37 0.77
CA GLY A 226 -66.54 95.54 1.82
C GLY A 226 -66.64 96.33 3.12
N LEU A 227 -67.87 96.49 3.62
CA LEU A 227 -68.12 97.18 4.89
C LEU A 227 -67.63 96.36 6.10
N ASP A 228 -67.44 95.06 5.93
CA ASP A 228 -66.84 94.13 6.90
C ASP A 228 -65.92 93.12 6.18
N GLU A 229 -65.11 92.37 6.94
CA GLU A 229 -64.14 91.39 6.42
C GLU A 229 -64.75 90.21 5.65
N SER A 230 -66.07 90.10 5.57
CA SER A 230 -66.79 88.99 4.92
C SER A 230 -67.61 89.42 3.69
N LYS A 231 -67.68 90.71 3.41
CA LYS A 231 -68.48 91.28 2.31
C LYS A 231 -67.61 91.98 1.28
N GLY A 232 -68.18 92.24 0.12
CA GLY A 232 -67.50 92.92 -0.99
C GLY A 232 -66.27 92.15 -1.48
N MET A 233 -65.30 92.87 -2.03
CA MET A 233 -64.07 92.28 -2.53
C MET A 233 -63.17 91.74 -1.41
N MET A 234 -63.26 92.26 -0.18
CA MET A 234 -62.54 91.70 0.98
C MET A 234 -63.01 90.28 1.34
N GLY A 235 -64.32 90.01 1.24
CA GLY A 235 -64.86 88.66 1.41
C GLY A 235 -64.36 87.69 0.34
N GLN A 236 -64.35 88.11 -0.93
CA GLN A 236 -63.82 87.31 -2.04
C GLN A 236 -62.31 87.05 -1.89
N LEU A 237 -61.54 88.05 -1.47
CA LEU A 237 -60.12 87.92 -1.19
C LEU A 237 -59.88 86.88 -0.10
N ARG A 238 -60.66 86.91 0.99
CA ARG A 238 -60.58 85.94 2.09
C ARG A 238 -60.86 84.50 1.64
N GLU A 239 -61.86 84.30 0.80
CA GLU A 239 -62.16 82.97 0.23
C GLU A 239 -61.00 82.45 -0.63
N ALA A 240 -60.38 83.32 -1.44
CA ALA A 240 -59.24 82.95 -2.28
C ALA A 240 -57.99 82.59 -1.45
N ILE A 241 -57.73 83.28 -0.34
CA ILE A 241 -56.68 82.92 0.62
C ILE A 241 -56.93 81.52 1.18
N PHE A 242 -58.15 81.25 1.66
CA PHE A 242 -58.49 79.96 2.25
C PHE A 242 -58.37 78.82 1.23
N ALA A 243 -58.78 79.04 -0.01
CA ALA A 243 -58.60 78.08 -1.10
C ALA A 243 -57.11 77.78 -1.35
N THR A 244 -56.26 78.80 -1.36
CA THR A 244 -54.81 78.66 -1.54
C THR A 244 -54.15 77.90 -0.38
N GLU A 245 -54.51 78.22 0.87
CA GLU A 245 -54.02 77.52 2.08
C GLU A 245 -54.48 76.05 2.10
N SER A 246 -55.73 75.77 1.72
CA SER A 246 -56.26 74.40 1.64
C SER A 246 -55.57 73.58 0.56
N SER A 247 -55.30 74.16 -0.61
CA SER A 247 -54.58 73.52 -1.70
C SER A 247 -53.11 73.23 -1.32
N SER A 248 -52.44 74.12 -0.57
CA SER A 248 -51.10 73.87 -0.02
C SER A 248 -51.07 72.67 0.93
N THR A 249 -52.04 72.60 1.84
CA THR A 249 -52.16 71.51 2.82
C THR A 249 -52.36 70.16 2.12
N LYS A 250 -53.20 70.11 1.07
CA LYS A 250 -53.42 68.89 0.28
C LYS A 250 -52.16 68.43 -0.46
N LEU A 251 -51.36 69.36 -0.99
CA LEU A 251 -50.08 69.04 -1.62
C LEU A 251 -49.12 68.39 -0.62
N LYS A 252 -49.12 68.88 0.63
CA LYS A 252 -48.29 68.34 1.72
C LYS A 252 -48.69 66.92 2.11
N GLU A 253 -49.98 66.68 2.30
CA GLU A 253 -50.50 65.35 2.62
C GLU A 253 -50.17 64.33 1.52
N LEU A 254 -50.32 64.73 0.24
CA LEU A 254 -50.00 63.87 -0.89
C LEU A 254 -48.50 63.56 -1.02
N ALA A 255 -47.64 64.57 -0.83
CA ALA A 255 -46.20 64.38 -0.85
C ALA A 255 -45.75 63.41 0.25
N ILE A 256 -46.24 63.60 1.49
CA ILE A 256 -45.90 62.73 2.63
C ILE A 256 -46.42 61.29 2.40
N ALA A 257 -47.66 61.12 1.96
CA ALA A 257 -48.26 59.81 1.74
C ALA A 257 -47.51 58.99 0.66
N LYS A 258 -46.99 59.63 -0.39
CA LYS A 258 -46.22 58.95 -1.42
C LYS A 258 -44.85 58.50 -0.93
N VAL A 259 -44.18 59.30 -0.09
CA VAL A 259 -42.89 58.90 0.53
C VAL A 259 -43.07 57.66 1.40
N GLU A 260 -44.11 57.64 2.24
CA GLU A 260 -44.40 56.49 3.10
C GLU A 260 -44.70 55.22 2.29
N ASN A 261 -45.43 55.35 1.19
CA ASN A 261 -45.78 54.20 0.34
C ASN A 261 -44.56 53.65 -0.44
N GLU A 262 -43.72 54.51 -1.03
CA GLU A 262 -42.49 54.09 -1.72
C GLU A 262 -41.46 53.48 -0.75
N GLN A 263 -41.42 53.97 0.49
CA GLN A 263 -40.58 53.39 1.55
C GLN A 263 -41.02 51.96 1.89
N GLN A 264 -42.34 51.71 2.03
CA GLN A 264 -42.87 50.38 2.30
C GLN A 264 -42.67 49.42 1.13
N HIS A 265 -42.90 49.87 -0.11
CA HIS A 265 -42.69 49.05 -1.31
C HIS A 265 -41.22 48.66 -1.50
N SER A 266 -40.30 49.61 -1.36
CA SER A 266 -38.86 49.35 -1.45
C SER A 266 -38.39 48.36 -0.37
N PHE A 267 -38.90 48.50 0.86
CA PHE A 267 -38.56 47.58 1.95
C PHE A 267 -39.08 46.16 1.70
N MET A 268 -40.32 46.02 1.22
CA MET A 268 -40.91 44.71 0.92
C MET A 268 -40.22 44.01 -0.26
N GLN A 269 -39.85 44.75 -1.30
CA GLN A 269 -39.07 44.21 -2.43
C GLN A 269 -37.67 43.77 -2.01
N GLY A 270 -37.00 44.56 -1.16
CA GLY A 270 -35.71 44.19 -0.56
C GLY A 270 -35.80 42.92 0.28
N LEU A 271 -36.85 42.78 1.11
CA LEU A 271 -37.08 41.60 1.94
C LEU A 271 -37.37 40.35 1.10
N ALA A 272 -38.18 40.47 0.04
CA ALA A 272 -38.50 39.37 -0.87
C ALA A 272 -37.27 38.89 -1.64
N LEU A 273 -36.45 39.82 -2.15
CA LEU A 273 -35.21 39.49 -2.85
C LEU A 273 -34.18 38.85 -1.89
N PHE A 274 -34.05 39.37 -0.67
CA PHE A 274 -33.23 38.77 0.38
C PHE A 274 -33.67 37.33 0.68
N GLY A 275 -34.97 37.10 0.86
CA GLY A 275 -35.53 35.76 1.10
C GLY A 275 -35.26 34.79 -0.05
N LEU A 276 -35.41 35.23 -1.30
CA LEU A 276 -35.12 34.41 -2.49
C LEU A 276 -33.63 34.06 -2.61
N ILE A 277 -32.75 35.03 -2.40
CA ILE A 277 -31.29 34.83 -2.38
C ILE A 277 -30.91 33.86 -1.25
N ALA A 278 -31.43 34.06 -0.05
CA ALA A 278 -31.16 33.21 1.10
C ALA A 278 -31.61 31.76 0.84
N LEU A 279 -32.80 31.57 0.26
CA LEU A 279 -33.31 30.26 -0.11
C LEU A 279 -32.41 29.57 -1.17
N LEU A 280 -32.02 30.29 -2.22
CA LEU A 280 -31.11 29.77 -3.25
C LEU A 280 -29.75 29.36 -2.67
N LEU A 281 -29.19 30.18 -1.77
CA LEU A 281 -27.94 29.86 -1.09
C LEU A 281 -28.11 28.60 -0.23
N VAL A 282 -29.16 28.49 0.59
CA VAL A 282 -29.44 27.30 1.41
C VAL A 282 -29.58 26.05 0.54
N VAL A 283 -30.35 26.10 -0.55
CA VAL A 283 -30.51 24.97 -1.47
C VAL A 283 -29.16 24.57 -2.09
N SER A 284 -28.38 25.56 -2.56
CA SER A 284 -27.06 25.30 -3.15
C SER A 284 -26.09 24.66 -2.13
N THR A 285 -26.08 25.15 -0.89
CA THR A 285 -25.25 24.62 0.19
C THR A 285 -25.65 23.19 0.53
N VAL A 286 -26.95 22.90 0.67
CA VAL A 286 -27.44 21.54 0.95
C VAL A 286 -27.09 20.57 -0.17
N MET A 287 -27.18 20.99 -1.45
CA MET A 287 -26.79 20.15 -2.58
C MET A 287 -25.29 19.86 -2.59
N ILE A 288 -24.44 20.85 -2.30
CA ILE A 288 -22.98 20.67 -2.21
C ILE A 288 -22.62 19.75 -1.05
N ILE A 289 -23.20 19.97 0.14
CA ILE A 289 -22.99 19.10 1.30
C ILE A 289 -23.38 17.66 0.97
N ARG A 290 -24.57 17.43 0.41
CA ARG A 290 -25.00 16.07 0.04
C ARG A 290 -24.12 15.44 -1.04
N SER A 291 -23.58 16.23 -1.96
CA SER A 291 -22.69 15.73 -3.02
C SER A 291 -21.29 15.36 -2.51
N ILE A 292 -20.86 15.87 -1.35
CA ILE A 292 -19.53 15.60 -0.78
C ILE A 292 -19.64 14.61 0.37
N MET A 293 -20.50 14.88 1.36
CA MET A 293 -20.61 14.08 2.59
C MET A 293 -21.06 12.65 2.32
N ARG A 294 -22.05 12.43 1.44
CA ARG A 294 -22.51 11.06 1.11
C ARG A 294 -21.37 10.25 0.45
N PRO A 295 -20.66 10.82 -0.54
CA PRO A 295 -19.32 10.47 -0.97
C PRO A 295 -18.43 9.79 0.06
N VAL A 296 -18.04 10.67 0.98
CA VAL A 296 -17.07 10.45 2.04
C VAL A 296 -17.57 9.40 3.03
N GLU A 297 -18.84 9.47 3.44
CA GLU A 297 -19.45 8.49 4.35
C GLU A 297 -19.44 7.09 3.74
N ARG A 298 -19.76 6.94 2.44
CA ARG A 298 -19.72 5.63 1.76
C ARG A 298 -18.30 5.06 1.70
N ILE A 299 -17.31 5.87 1.29
CA ILE A 299 -15.91 5.43 1.25
C ILE A 299 -15.44 5.05 2.66
N THR A 300 -15.78 5.85 3.67
CA THR A 300 -15.42 5.60 5.08
C THR A 300 -16.09 4.32 5.60
N ASP A 301 -17.36 4.06 5.26
CA ASP A 301 -18.07 2.84 5.63
C ASP A 301 -17.43 1.60 4.99
N VAL A 302 -17.06 1.66 3.71
CA VAL A 302 -16.34 0.57 3.04
C VAL A 302 -14.98 0.31 3.71
N ILE A 303 -14.20 1.36 3.99
CA ILE A 303 -12.91 1.24 4.70
C ILE A 303 -13.11 0.62 6.08
N SER A 304 -14.10 1.09 6.85
CA SER A 304 -14.38 0.56 8.19
C SER A 304 -14.83 -0.89 8.16
N ARG A 305 -15.65 -1.29 7.17
CA ARG A 305 -16.04 -2.69 6.99
C ARG A 305 -14.85 -3.56 6.63
N ILE A 306 -13.95 -3.11 5.75
CA ILE A 306 -12.71 -3.81 5.44
C ILE A 306 -11.85 -3.96 6.71
N GLU A 307 -11.74 -2.91 7.54
CA GLU A 307 -10.94 -2.92 8.75
C GLU A 307 -11.48 -3.88 9.83
N LEU A 308 -12.80 -3.85 10.07
CA LEU A 308 -13.49 -4.66 11.08
C LEU A 308 -13.71 -6.11 10.64
N GLN A 309 -14.14 -6.32 9.38
CA GLN A 309 -14.52 -7.64 8.86
C GLN A 309 -13.39 -8.33 8.11
N LYS A 310 -12.29 -7.63 7.82
CA LYS A 310 -11.17 -8.11 6.99
C LYS A 310 -11.62 -8.56 5.59
N ASP A 311 -12.75 -8.03 5.10
CA ASP A 311 -13.33 -8.40 3.80
C ASP A 311 -12.76 -7.52 2.68
N LEU A 312 -11.67 -7.98 2.06
CA LEU A 312 -11.02 -7.36 0.93
C LEU A 312 -11.80 -7.54 -0.38
N SER A 313 -12.95 -8.23 -0.42
CA SER A 313 -13.81 -8.29 -1.62
C SER A 313 -14.64 -7.03 -1.82
N LEU A 314 -14.76 -6.19 -0.77
CA LEU A 314 -15.51 -4.94 -0.81
C LEU A 314 -14.83 -3.89 -1.70
N ARG A 315 -15.64 -3.07 -2.38
CA ARG A 315 -15.19 -1.98 -3.25
C ARG A 315 -15.99 -0.71 -3.00
N CYS A 316 -15.31 0.42 -3.09
CA CYS A 316 -15.95 1.73 -3.10
C CYS A 316 -16.74 1.90 -4.41
N ASP A 317 -17.95 2.45 -4.29
CA ASP A 317 -18.77 2.91 -5.43
C ASP A 317 -18.10 4.14 -6.09
N VAL A 318 -17.93 4.08 -7.41
CA VAL A 318 -17.09 5.02 -8.17
C VAL A 318 -17.87 5.79 -9.24
N ASP A 319 -19.19 5.91 -9.10
CA ASP A 319 -20.03 6.57 -10.11
C ASP A 319 -19.73 8.06 -10.35
N SER A 320 -18.86 8.69 -9.55
CA SER A 320 -18.47 10.10 -9.68
C SER A 320 -17.17 10.29 -10.46
N ASN A 321 -17.14 11.28 -11.37
CA ASN A 321 -15.95 11.74 -12.09
C ASN A 321 -15.25 12.94 -11.40
N ASP A 322 -15.40 13.10 -10.10
CA ASP A 322 -14.72 14.12 -9.30
C ASP A 322 -13.61 13.53 -8.42
N GLU A 323 -13.00 14.37 -7.56
CA GLU A 323 -11.87 14.00 -6.72
C GLU A 323 -12.18 12.83 -5.79
N LEU A 324 -13.42 12.70 -5.31
CA LEU A 324 -13.83 11.57 -4.45
C LEU A 324 -13.92 10.27 -5.25
N GLY A 325 -14.40 10.33 -6.50
CA GLY A 325 -14.36 9.17 -7.39
C GLY A 325 -12.95 8.73 -7.74
N MET A 326 -12.00 9.67 -7.89
CA MET A 326 -10.57 9.31 -8.02
C MET A 326 -10.03 8.60 -6.77
N ILE A 327 -10.34 9.11 -5.57
CA ILE A 327 -9.97 8.46 -4.29
C ILE A 327 -10.55 7.05 -4.22
N GLY A 328 -11.83 6.86 -4.59
CA GLY A 328 -12.47 5.55 -4.65
C GLY A 328 -11.75 4.57 -5.59
N ARG A 329 -11.34 5.02 -6.80
CA ARG A 329 -10.56 4.18 -7.74
C ARG A 329 -9.21 3.78 -7.20
N HIS A 330 -8.45 4.73 -6.66
CA HIS A 330 -7.14 4.44 -6.09
C HIS A 330 -7.22 3.51 -4.89
N PHE A 331 -8.24 3.71 -4.04
CA PHE A 331 -8.51 2.80 -2.93
C PHE A 331 -8.85 1.38 -3.42
N ASN A 332 -9.75 1.24 -4.40
CA ASN A 332 -10.09 -0.07 -4.98
C ASN A 332 -8.87 -0.78 -5.58
N SER A 333 -7.99 -0.07 -6.28
CA SER A 333 -6.76 -0.63 -6.86
C SER A 333 -5.76 -1.07 -5.77
N MET A 334 -5.68 -0.34 -4.66
CA MET A 334 -4.89 -0.73 -3.49
C MET A 334 -5.44 -2.01 -2.85
N VAL A 335 -6.76 -2.10 -2.65
CA VAL A 335 -7.41 -3.29 -2.10
C VAL A 335 -7.22 -4.50 -3.02
N GLU A 336 -7.34 -4.34 -4.34
CA GLU A 336 -7.06 -5.40 -5.31
C GLU A 336 -5.61 -5.88 -5.24
N SER A 337 -4.66 -4.95 -5.04
CA SER A 337 -3.25 -5.31 -4.86
C SER A 337 -3.02 -6.10 -3.57
N PHE A 338 -3.68 -5.73 -2.47
CA PHE A 338 -3.64 -6.53 -1.24
C PHE A 338 -4.27 -7.90 -1.41
N GLN A 339 -5.39 -8.02 -2.12
CA GLN A 339 -6.02 -9.30 -2.44
C GLN A 339 -5.04 -10.24 -3.18
N LYS A 340 -4.42 -9.76 -4.25
CA LYS A 340 -3.42 -10.56 -5.00
C LYS A 340 -2.21 -10.95 -4.15
N LEU A 341 -1.74 -10.05 -3.28
CA LEU A 341 -0.64 -10.37 -2.37
C LEU A 341 -1.04 -11.45 -1.36
N ILE A 342 -2.25 -11.39 -0.79
CA ILE A 342 -2.74 -12.41 0.13
C ILE A 342 -2.92 -13.76 -0.60
N GLU A 343 -3.46 -13.77 -1.82
CA GLU A 343 -3.55 -14.98 -2.65
C GLU A 343 -2.17 -15.61 -2.89
N GLN A 344 -1.17 -14.81 -3.27
CA GLN A 344 0.21 -15.27 -3.48
C GLN A 344 0.86 -15.80 -2.19
N VAL A 345 0.57 -15.20 -1.04
CA VAL A 345 1.07 -15.68 0.26
C VAL A 345 0.42 -17.01 0.62
N ILE A 346 -0.89 -17.19 0.41
CA ILE A 346 -1.58 -18.47 0.64
C ILE A 346 -0.96 -19.56 -0.23
N GLU A 347 -0.80 -19.32 -1.54
CA GLU A 347 -0.20 -20.28 -2.47
C GLU A 347 1.24 -20.65 -2.07
N SER A 348 2.03 -19.66 -1.65
CA SER A 348 3.41 -19.89 -1.18
C SER A 348 3.47 -20.70 0.12
N VAL A 349 2.53 -20.46 1.04
CA VAL A 349 2.43 -21.17 2.31
C VAL A 349 1.99 -22.62 2.10
N ASP A 350 1.05 -22.86 1.18
CA ASP A 350 0.64 -24.22 0.80
C ASP A 350 1.79 -24.99 0.15
N GLY A 351 2.55 -24.35 -0.75
CA GLY A 351 3.77 -24.92 -1.32
C GLY A 351 4.84 -25.23 -0.26
N MET A 352 4.97 -24.37 0.75
CA MET A 352 5.87 -24.59 1.89
C MET A 352 5.41 -25.76 2.76
N ARG A 353 4.11 -25.92 3.02
CA ARG A 353 3.55 -27.07 3.75
C ARG A 353 3.85 -28.38 3.02
N GLN A 354 3.59 -28.44 1.71
CA GLN A 354 3.90 -29.63 0.90
C GLN A 354 5.39 -29.97 0.94
N SER A 355 6.25 -28.96 0.81
CA SER A 355 7.71 -29.16 0.86
C SER A 355 8.18 -29.67 2.23
N CYS A 356 7.58 -29.19 3.33
CA CYS A 356 7.89 -29.67 4.68
C CYS A 356 7.43 -31.12 4.89
N GLU A 357 6.26 -31.50 4.37
CA GLU A 357 5.78 -32.89 4.42
C GLU A 357 6.65 -33.85 3.61
N GLU A 358 7.14 -33.42 2.44
CA GLU A 358 8.14 -34.17 1.67
C GLU A 358 9.47 -34.27 2.41
N LEU A 359 9.97 -33.17 2.98
CA LEU A 359 11.23 -33.16 3.72
C LEU A 359 11.16 -34.05 4.97
N SER A 360 10.05 -34.03 5.71
CA SER A 360 9.81 -34.91 6.85
C SER A 360 9.77 -36.39 6.44
N ARG A 361 9.08 -36.73 5.35
CA ARG A 361 9.09 -38.11 4.80
C ARG A 361 10.48 -38.56 4.35
N ASN A 362 11.25 -37.67 3.72
CA ASN A 362 12.62 -37.94 3.30
C ASN A 362 13.54 -38.15 4.50
N ALA A 363 13.39 -37.36 5.56
CA ALA A 363 14.13 -37.51 6.80
C ALA A 363 13.83 -38.85 7.49
N ILE A 364 12.57 -39.26 7.57
CA ILE A 364 12.18 -40.59 8.10
C ILE A 364 12.80 -41.70 7.25
N SER A 365 12.69 -41.61 5.92
CA SER A 365 13.27 -42.61 5.01
C SER A 365 14.80 -42.68 5.13
N ALA A 366 15.46 -41.53 5.32
CA ALA A 366 16.90 -41.47 5.54
C ALA A 366 17.28 -42.14 6.88
N SER A 367 16.54 -41.87 7.96
CA SER A 367 16.74 -42.51 9.26
C SER A 367 16.60 -44.04 9.18
N GLU A 368 15.56 -44.53 8.50
CA GLU A 368 15.38 -45.97 8.26
C GLU A 368 16.53 -46.56 7.42
N GLY A 369 16.98 -45.83 6.39
CA GLY A 369 18.11 -46.21 5.54
C GLY A 369 19.41 -46.32 6.33
N VAL A 370 19.68 -45.35 7.19
CA VAL A 370 20.84 -45.33 8.10
C VAL A 370 20.78 -46.50 9.09
N SER A 371 19.61 -46.81 9.65
CA SER A 371 19.46 -47.96 10.56
C SER A 371 19.80 -49.28 9.85
N LYS A 372 19.36 -49.46 8.60
CA LYS A 372 19.77 -50.62 7.79
C LYS A 372 21.27 -50.62 7.52
N GLN A 373 21.84 -49.47 7.17
CA GLN A 373 23.28 -49.34 6.90
C GLN A 373 24.12 -49.69 8.14
N LEU A 374 23.72 -49.26 9.34
CA LEU A 374 24.40 -49.63 10.58
C LEU A 374 24.40 -51.15 10.81
N ASN A 375 23.26 -51.81 10.60
CA ASN A 375 23.18 -53.28 10.72
C ASN A 375 24.09 -54.00 9.71
N GLU A 376 24.10 -53.55 8.45
CA GLU A 376 25.01 -54.10 7.43
C GLU A 376 26.48 -53.86 7.79
N THR A 377 26.80 -52.69 8.33
CA THR A 377 28.15 -52.32 8.78
C THR A 377 28.62 -53.20 9.94
N ASP A 378 27.75 -53.51 10.89
CA ASP A 378 28.03 -54.45 12.00
C ASP A 378 28.26 -55.89 11.49
N MET A 379 27.50 -56.32 10.47
CA MET A 379 27.75 -57.62 9.83
C MET A 379 29.10 -57.66 9.13
N VAL A 380 29.49 -56.60 8.43
CA VAL A 380 30.82 -56.50 7.80
C VAL A 380 31.92 -56.49 8.86
N ALA A 381 31.75 -55.76 9.97
CA ALA A 381 32.70 -55.77 11.10
C ALA A 381 32.90 -57.18 11.67
N THR A 382 31.80 -57.93 11.82
CA THR A 382 31.82 -59.33 12.27
C THR A 382 32.57 -60.20 11.26
N ALA A 383 32.27 -60.07 9.96
CA ALA A 383 32.94 -60.83 8.91
C ALA A 383 34.45 -60.54 8.83
N ILE A 384 34.88 -59.30 9.08
CA ILE A 384 36.30 -58.95 9.14
C ILE A 384 36.98 -59.56 10.38
N THR A 385 36.27 -59.62 11.50
CA THR A 385 36.80 -60.27 12.72
C THR A 385 36.98 -61.77 12.48
N GLU A 386 36.01 -62.43 11.85
CA GLU A 386 36.15 -63.83 11.43
C GLU A 386 37.29 -64.01 10.41
N MET A 387 37.42 -63.08 9.45
CA MET A 387 38.50 -63.08 8.47
C MET A 387 39.87 -62.99 9.16
N GLY A 388 40.02 -62.12 10.16
CA GLY A 388 41.24 -62.02 10.97
C GLY A 388 41.60 -63.35 11.65
N ALA A 389 40.62 -64.05 12.21
CA ALA A 389 40.82 -65.37 12.80
C ALA A 389 41.24 -66.42 11.74
N THR A 390 40.64 -66.40 10.54
CA THR A 390 41.03 -67.32 9.46
C THR A 390 42.43 -67.02 8.93
N ILE A 391 42.83 -65.75 8.83
CA ILE A 391 44.18 -65.34 8.42
C ILE A 391 45.21 -65.91 9.42
N ASP A 392 44.96 -65.78 10.73
CA ASP A 392 45.83 -66.32 11.78
C ASP A 392 45.93 -67.86 11.72
N GLU A 393 44.82 -68.54 11.46
CA GLU A 393 44.79 -70.00 11.29
C GLU A 393 45.57 -70.45 10.06
N ILE A 394 45.42 -69.77 8.91
CA ILE A 394 46.18 -70.08 7.70
C ILE A 394 47.67 -69.79 7.93
N ALA A 395 48.03 -68.71 8.64
CA ALA A 395 49.41 -68.39 8.97
C ALA A 395 50.08 -69.54 9.73
N LYS A 396 49.41 -69.99 10.80
CA LYS A 396 49.86 -71.09 11.65
C LYS A 396 49.96 -72.41 10.89
N ASN A 397 48.99 -72.71 10.03
CA ASN A 397 49.00 -73.91 9.20
C ASN A 397 50.12 -73.87 8.16
N THR A 398 50.43 -72.69 7.60
CA THR A 398 51.53 -72.49 6.64
C THR A 398 52.89 -72.68 7.32
N GLU A 399 53.07 -72.15 8.53
CA GLU A 399 54.29 -72.34 9.32
C GLU A 399 54.49 -73.83 9.68
N LEU A 400 53.42 -74.51 10.12
CA LEU A 400 53.43 -75.95 10.37
C LEU A 400 53.79 -76.76 9.12
N ALA A 401 53.22 -76.41 7.95
CA ALA A 401 53.51 -77.07 6.68
C ALA A 401 54.97 -76.86 6.26
N ALA A 402 55.50 -75.64 6.38
CA ALA A 402 56.89 -75.33 6.10
C ALA A 402 57.85 -76.13 7.00
N GLY A 403 57.59 -76.20 8.31
CA GLY A 403 58.39 -76.99 9.24
C GLY A 403 58.32 -78.50 8.96
N LYS A 404 57.17 -79.02 8.52
CA LYS A 404 57.03 -80.43 8.10
C LYS A 404 57.75 -80.72 6.78
N ALA A 405 57.72 -79.77 5.84
CA ALA A 405 58.48 -79.86 4.61
C ALA A 405 59.99 -79.89 4.90
N GLU A 406 60.49 -78.96 5.73
CA GLU A 406 61.90 -78.94 6.16
C GLU A 406 62.32 -80.26 6.83
N GLN A 407 61.50 -80.80 7.74
CA GLN A 407 61.76 -82.09 8.36
C GLN A 407 61.83 -83.23 7.32
N THR A 408 60.95 -83.21 6.31
CA THR A 408 60.91 -84.22 5.24
C THR A 408 62.13 -84.11 4.32
N HIS A 409 62.59 -82.89 4.04
CA HIS A 409 63.81 -82.62 3.27
C HIS A 409 65.03 -83.26 3.95
N ASN A 410 65.19 -83.00 5.26
CA ASN A 410 66.30 -83.56 6.03
C ASN A 410 66.26 -85.10 6.04
N ASN A 411 65.08 -85.70 6.26
CA ASN A 411 64.93 -87.16 6.22
C ASN A 411 65.24 -87.77 4.85
N ALA A 412 64.81 -87.12 3.76
CA ALA A 412 65.07 -87.59 2.40
C ALA A 412 66.56 -87.45 2.03
N GLN A 413 67.22 -86.37 2.50
CA GLN A 413 68.66 -86.19 2.36
C GLN A 413 69.45 -87.25 3.15
N GLU A 414 69.10 -87.53 4.40
CA GLU A 414 69.70 -88.62 5.19
C GLU A 414 69.50 -89.98 4.50
N GLY A 415 68.28 -90.26 4.02
CA GLY A 415 68.00 -91.49 3.28
C GLY A 415 68.80 -91.62 1.99
N GLN A 416 69.07 -90.51 1.29
CA GLN A 416 69.89 -90.51 0.08
C GLN A 416 71.33 -90.92 0.39
N VAL A 417 71.89 -90.40 1.49
CA VAL A 417 73.23 -90.79 1.98
C VAL A 417 73.27 -92.27 2.35
N GLU A 418 72.28 -92.79 3.07
CA GLU A 418 72.25 -94.22 3.43
C GLU A 418 72.13 -95.15 2.20
N VAL A 419 71.38 -94.74 1.17
CA VAL A 419 71.28 -95.47 -0.09
C VAL A 419 72.61 -95.50 -0.83
N GLU A 420 73.32 -94.36 -0.89
CA GLU A 420 74.64 -94.27 -1.52
C GLU A 420 75.65 -95.17 -0.81
N ASP A 421 75.65 -95.16 0.52
CA ASP A 421 76.46 -96.08 1.34
C ASP A 421 76.12 -97.55 1.09
N THR A 422 74.84 -97.86 0.90
CA THR A 422 74.37 -99.22 0.58
C THR A 422 74.89 -99.68 -0.79
N ILE A 423 74.84 -98.81 -1.80
CA ILE A 423 75.40 -99.10 -3.14
C ILE A 423 76.90 -99.39 -3.03
N ASN A 424 77.65 -98.56 -2.30
CA ASN A 424 79.09 -98.73 -2.09
C ASN A 424 79.43 -100.07 -1.39
N LYS A 425 78.64 -100.45 -0.37
CA LYS A 425 78.78 -101.74 0.32
C LYS A 425 78.48 -102.94 -0.60
N ILE A 426 77.45 -102.84 -1.43
CA ILE A 426 77.10 -103.90 -2.40
C ILE A 426 78.20 -104.05 -3.46
N GLN A 427 78.75 -102.94 -3.98
CA GLN A 427 79.87 -102.98 -4.92
C GLN A 427 81.12 -103.62 -4.28
N SER A 428 81.42 -103.28 -3.03
CA SER A 428 82.52 -103.89 -2.27
C SER A 428 82.31 -105.40 -2.07
N LEU A 429 81.08 -105.82 -1.76
CA LEU A 429 80.71 -107.24 -1.64
C LEU A 429 80.85 -107.97 -2.98
N ALA A 430 80.41 -107.37 -4.08
CA ALA A 430 80.55 -107.94 -5.41
C ALA A 430 82.03 -108.15 -5.80
N GLN A 431 82.90 -107.21 -5.42
CA GLN A 431 84.35 -107.36 -5.60
C GLN A 431 84.91 -108.53 -4.76
N GLN A 432 84.54 -108.61 -3.47
CA GLN A 432 84.98 -109.71 -2.59
C GLN A 432 84.51 -111.09 -3.09
N LEU A 433 83.31 -111.18 -3.65
CA LEU A 433 82.79 -112.41 -4.27
C LEU A 433 83.59 -112.77 -5.52
N ASN A 434 83.96 -111.79 -6.36
CA ASN A 434 84.80 -112.03 -7.53
C ASN A 434 86.20 -112.53 -7.14
N ASP A 435 86.83 -111.89 -6.15
CA ASP A 435 88.14 -112.32 -5.64
C ASP A 435 88.07 -113.75 -5.07
N SER A 436 87.01 -114.07 -4.33
CA SER A 436 86.79 -115.40 -3.78
C SER A 436 86.54 -116.44 -4.88
N ALA A 437 85.87 -116.07 -5.99
CA ALA A 437 85.61 -116.98 -7.10
C ALA A 437 86.93 -117.37 -7.80
N ASN A 438 87.88 -116.44 -7.88
CA ASN A 438 89.23 -116.74 -8.39
C ASN A 438 89.97 -117.75 -7.51
N VAL A 439 89.88 -117.63 -6.18
CA VAL A 439 90.49 -118.59 -5.23
C VAL A 439 89.85 -119.98 -5.36
N VAL A 440 88.53 -120.04 -5.52
CA VAL A 440 87.80 -121.31 -5.70
C VAL A 440 88.15 -121.97 -7.04
N ALA A 441 88.33 -121.18 -8.10
CA ALA A 441 88.80 -121.68 -9.40
C ALA A 441 90.23 -122.23 -9.34
N GLU A 442 91.13 -121.60 -8.56
CA GLU A 442 92.45 -122.18 -8.28
C GLU A 442 92.34 -123.52 -7.53
N LEU A 443 91.47 -123.61 -6.52
CA LEU A 443 91.23 -124.87 -5.80
C LEU A 443 90.66 -125.98 -6.70
N GLU A 444 89.82 -125.65 -7.67
CA GLU A 444 89.32 -126.58 -8.68
C GLU A 444 90.49 -127.17 -9.50
N LYS A 445 91.39 -126.29 -9.96
CA LYS A 445 92.59 -126.68 -10.72
C LYS A 445 93.56 -127.53 -9.90
N ASP A 446 93.77 -127.20 -8.64
CA ASP A 446 94.58 -127.99 -7.72
C ASP A 446 93.96 -129.36 -7.47
N SER A 447 92.64 -129.42 -7.30
CA SER A 447 91.90 -130.68 -7.13
C SER A 447 91.99 -131.57 -8.38
N GLN A 448 91.94 -130.99 -9.58
CA GLN A 448 92.14 -131.69 -10.84
C GLN A 448 93.57 -132.24 -10.97
N THR A 449 94.55 -131.46 -10.52
CA THR A 449 95.96 -131.89 -10.47
C THR A 449 96.14 -133.07 -9.51
N ILE A 450 95.55 -133.02 -8.30
CA ILE A 450 95.57 -134.13 -7.35
C ILE A 450 94.90 -135.38 -7.95
N GLY A 451 93.77 -135.23 -8.62
CA GLY A 451 93.10 -136.33 -9.35
C GLY A 451 94.03 -137.02 -10.35
N SER A 452 94.77 -136.23 -11.14
CA SER A 452 95.74 -136.78 -12.10
C SER A 452 96.90 -137.54 -11.43
N VAL A 453 97.36 -137.07 -10.27
CA VAL A 453 98.41 -137.74 -9.48
C VAL A 453 97.89 -139.05 -8.90
N LEU A 454 96.65 -139.08 -8.42
CA LEU A 454 96.02 -140.31 -7.90
C LEU A 454 95.85 -141.37 -8.98
N ASP A 455 95.50 -140.98 -10.22
CA ASP A 455 95.46 -141.92 -11.35
C ASP A 455 96.82 -142.56 -11.64
N VAL A 456 97.91 -141.79 -11.53
CA VAL A 456 99.28 -142.31 -11.64
C VAL A 456 99.61 -143.27 -10.50
N ILE A 457 99.27 -142.93 -9.25
CA ILE A 457 99.52 -143.79 -8.08
C ILE A 457 98.71 -145.08 -8.19
N ARG A 458 97.45 -145.01 -8.62
CA ARG A 458 96.60 -146.18 -8.88
C ARG A 458 97.22 -147.07 -9.96
N GLY A 459 97.71 -146.47 -11.05
CA GLY A 459 98.46 -147.20 -12.09
C GLY A 459 99.72 -147.90 -11.56
N ILE A 460 100.49 -147.24 -10.68
CA ILE A 460 101.65 -147.83 -10.00
C ILE A 460 101.23 -148.97 -9.07
N ALA A 461 100.15 -148.81 -8.30
CA ALA A 461 99.64 -149.83 -7.39
C ALA A 461 99.16 -151.08 -8.17
N GLU A 462 98.44 -150.91 -9.28
CA GLU A 462 98.04 -152.01 -10.17
C GLU A 462 99.25 -152.73 -10.78
N GLN A 463 100.25 -151.98 -11.27
CA GLN A 463 101.50 -152.55 -11.76
C GLN A 463 102.25 -153.32 -10.66
N THR A 464 102.28 -152.77 -9.44
CA THR A 464 102.94 -153.39 -8.29
C THR A 464 102.20 -154.67 -7.85
N ASN A 465 100.86 -154.66 -7.88
CA ASN A 465 100.03 -155.84 -7.61
C ASN A 465 100.26 -156.95 -8.66
N LEU A 466 100.37 -156.59 -9.95
CA LEU A 466 100.71 -157.52 -11.04
C LEU A 466 102.13 -158.08 -10.91
N LEU A 467 103.11 -157.25 -10.57
CA LEU A 467 104.49 -157.66 -10.32
C LEU A 467 104.59 -158.61 -9.11
N ALA A 468 103.86 -158.28 -8.03
CA ALA A 468 103.80 -159.10 -6.81
C ALA A 468 103.09 -160.44 -7.06
N LEU A 469 102.02 -160.47 -7.86
CA LEU A 469 101.36 -161.70 -8.28
C LEU A 469 102.30 -162.59 -9.09
N ASN A 470 103.04 -162.03 -10.05
CA ASN A 470 104.05 -162.77 -10.82
C ASN A 470 105.17 -163.31 -9.92
N ALA A 471 105.62 -162.53 -8.93
CA ALA A 471 106.61 -162.98 -7.96
C ALA A 471 106.08 -164.10 -7.03
N ALA A 472 104.82 -164.03 -6.60
CA ALA A 472 104.17 -165.06 -5.80
C ALA A 472 104.00 -166.38 -6.58
N ILE A 473 103.64 -166.30 -7.87
CA ILE A 473 103.58 -167.46 -8.78
C ILE A 473 104.95 -168.13 -8.90
N GLU A 474 106.02 -167.36 -9.12
CA GLU A 474 107.37 -167.94 -9.28
C GLU A 474 107.94 -168.47 -7.95
N ALA A 475 107.58 -167.85 -6.82
CA ALA A 475 107.91 -168.35 -5.48
C ALA A 475 107.22 -169.69 -5.16
N ALA A 476 105.95 -169.86 -5.54
CA ALA A 476 105.24 -171.14 -5.42
C ALA A 476 105.85 -172.23 -6.31
N ARG A 477 106.42 -171.85 -7.46
CA ARG A 477 107.11 -172.74 -8.40
C ARG A 477 108.45 -173.28 -7.88
N ALA A 478 109.12 -172.52 -7.00
CA ALA A 478 110.41 -172.89 -6.40
C ALA A 478 110.31 -173.84 -5.18
N GLY A 479 109.10 -174.23 -4.76
CA GLY A 479 108.87 -175.18 -3.66
C GLY A 479 109.42 -174.69 -2.31
N GLU A 480 110.00 -175.58 -1.49
CA GLU A 480 110.49 -175.25 -0.13
C GLU A 480 111.57 -174.15 -0.10
N GLN A 481 112.31 -173.89 -1.19
CA GLN A 481 113.32 -172.82 -1.27
C GLN A 481 112.70 -171.42 -1.50
N GLY A 482 111.47 -171.35 -2.04
CA GLY A 482 110.79 -170.08 -2.37
C GLY A 482 109.95 -169.49 -1.24
N ARG A 483 109.89 -170.16 -0.09
CA ARG A 483 108.92 -169.90 0.98
C ARG A 483 109.08 -168.51 1.62
N GLY A 484 110.31 -168.02 1.79
CA GLY A 484 110.57 -166.65 2.26
C GLY A 484 110.22 -165.57 1.22
N PHE A 485 110.40 -165.87 -0.06
CA PHE A 485 110.06 -164.97 -1.17
C PHE A 485 108.55 -164.87 -1.41
N ALA A 486 107.82 -165.97 -1.23
CA ALA A 486 106.35 -166.00 -1.32
C ALA A 486 105.72 -165.08 -0.27
N VAL A 487 106.23 -165.09 0.98
CA VAL A 487 105.73 -164.20 2.05
C VAL A 487 105.95 -162.73 1.71
N VAL A 488 107.11 -162.37 1.15
CA VAL A 488 107.37 -160.98 0.73
C VAL A 488 106.50 -160.58 -0.46
N ALA A 489 106.30 -161.49 -1.43
CA ALA A 489 105.43 -161.22 -2.58
C ALA A 489 103.96 -161.03 -2.16
N ASP A 490 103.44 -161.85 -1.25
CA ASP A 490 102.09 -161.68 -0.71
C ASP A 490 101.95 -160.40 0.13
N GLU A 491 102.99 -160.00 0.88
CA GLU A 491 103.00 -158.74 1.63
C GLU A 491 103.02 -157.52 0.68
N VAL A 492 103.82 -157.55 -0.39
CA VAL A 492 103.84 -156.49 -1.42
C VAL A 492 102.51 -156.45 -2.18
N ARG A 493 101.89 -157.60 -2.47
CA ARG A 493 100.58 -157.68 -3.11
C ARG A 493 99.49 -157.09 -2.21
N SER A 494 99.51 -157.44 -0.93
CA SER A 494 98.62 -156.86 0.09
C SER A 494 98.78 -155.35 0.19
N LEU A 495 100.03 -154.85 0.22
CA LEU A 495 100.32 -153.42 0.25
C LEU A 495 99.86 -152.68 -1.02
N ALA A 496 100.03 -153.29 -2.19
CA ALA A 496 99.57 -152.75 -3.46
C ALA A 496 98.03 -152.68 -3.53
N MET A 497 97.32 -153.74 -3.10
CA MET A 497 95.86 -153.72 -2.99
C MET A 497 95.37 -152.66 -1.99
N ARG A 498 96.00 -152.52 -0.82
CA ARG A 498 95.68 -151.46 0.14
C ARG A 498 95.92 -150.06 -0.43
N THR A 499 96.98 -149.89 -1.23
CA THR A 499 97.28 -148.61 -1.89
C THR A 499 96.25 -148.31 -2.98
N GLN A 500 95.78 -149.32 -3.71
CA GLN A 500 94.70 -149.18 -4.70
C GLN A 500 93.37 -148.82 -4.03
N GLU A 501 93.00 -149.50 -2.94
CA GLU A 501 91.80 -149.20 -2.15
C GLU A 501 91.84 -147.76 -1.57
N SER A 502 92.96 -147.36 -0.96
CA SER A 502 93.13 -145.99 -0.45
C SER A 502 93.14 -144.93 -1.55
N THR A 503 93.70 -145.22 -2.74
CA THR A 503 93.65 -144.26 -3.87
C THR A 503 92.24 -144.14 -4.45
N GLU A 504 91.44 -145.20 -4.43
CA GLU A 504 90.03 -145.16 -4.82
C GLU A 504 89.17 -144.36 -3.83
N GLU A 505 89.40 -144.53 -2.53
CA GLU A 505 88.78 -143.70 -1.49
C GLU A 505 89.14 -142.22 -1.66
N ILE A 506 90.43 -141.89 -1.86
CA ILE A 506 90.86 -140.50 -2.07
C ILE A 506 90.30 -139.95 -3.40
N ALA A 507 90.25 -140.74 -4.47
CA ALA A 507 89.65 -140.32 -5.73
C ALA A 507 88.17 -139.95 -5.57
N SER A 508 87.41 -140.73 -4.79
CA SER A 508 86.02 -140.41 -4.44
C SER A 508 85.89 -139.10 -3.64
N ILE A 509 86.81 -138.85 -2.70
CA ILE A 509 86.88 -137.58 -1.96
C ILE A 509 87.18 -136.41 -2.89
N ILE A 510 88.13 -136.55 -3.82
CA ILE A 510 88.49 -135.50 -4.78
C ILE A 510 87.35 -135.23 -5.77
N GLN A 511 86.65 -136.26 -6.24
CA GLN A 511 85.48 -136.09 -7.10
C GLN A 511 84.35 -135.35 -6.37
N THR A 512 84.15 -135.68 -5.08
CA THR A 512 83.21 -134.94 -4.22
C THR A 512 83.65 -133.49 -4.01
N LEU A 513 84.96 -133.26 -3.83
CA LEU A 513 85.54 -131.92 -3.68
C LEU A 513 85.31 -131.09 -4.95
N GLN A 514 85.65 -131.60 -6.13
CA GLN A 514 85.43 -130.96 -7.43
C GLN A 514 83.96 -130.59 -7.64
N SER A 515 83.03 -131.52 -7.37
CA SER A 515 81.59 -131.26 -7.51
C SER A 515 81.11 -130.15 -6.57
N ARG A 516 81.62 -130.11 -5.32
CA ARG A 516 81.31 -129.04 -4.37
C ARG A 516 81.92 -127.70 -4.78
N THR A 517 83.16 -127.70 -5.28
CA THR A 517 83.84 -126.50 -5.78
C THR A 517 83.08 -125.89 -6.96
N HIS A 518 82.63 -126.68 -7.93
CA HIS A 518 81.77 -126.20 -9.03
C HIS A 518 80.46 -125.60 -8.49
N SER A 519 79.81 -126.26 -7.55
CA SER A 519 78.58 -125.75 -6.93
C SER A 519 78.80 -124.41 -6.21
N ILE A 520 79.98 -124.21 -5.60
CA ILE A 520 80.35 -122.95 -4.96
C ILE A 520 80.50 -121.84 -6.01
N VAL A 521 81.18 -122.11 -7.13
CA VAL A 521 81.33 -121.13 -8.23
C VAL A 521 79.95 -120.68 -8.75
N ASP A 522 79.03 -121.63 -9.00
CA ASP A 522 77.67 -121.31 -9.45
C ASP A 522 76.92 -120.40 -8.46
N ILE A 523 77.01 -120.68 -7.16
CA ILE A 523 76.40 -119.86 -6.09
C ILE A 523 77.02 -118.46 -6.05
N MET A 524 78.33 -118.35 -6.29
CA MET A 524 79.05 -117.07 -6.28
C MET A 524 78.69 -116.20 -7.48
N GLU A 525 78.56 -116.77 -8.68
CA GLU A 525 78.06 -116.06 -9.86
C GLU A 525 76.62 -115.57 -9.64
N GLN A 526 75.76 -116.42 -9.10
CA GLN A 526 74.39 -116.04 -8.76
C GLN A 526 74.35 -114.91 -7.72
N SER A 527 75.19 -115.00 -6.69
CA SER A 527 75.29 -113.97 -5.64
C SER A 527 75.79 -112.63 -6.19
N GLN A 528 76.75 -112.66 -7.12
CA GLN A 528 77.25 -111.47 -7.81
C GLN A 528 76.14 -110.81 -8.64
N LYS A 529 75.38 -111.59 -9.41
CA LYS A 529 74.24 -111.10 -10.18
C LYS A 529 73.18 -110.46 -9.29
N GLN A 530 72.82 -111.13 -8.19
CA GLN A 530 71.83 -110.62 -7.23
C GLN A 530 72.32 -109.34 -6.51
N GLY A 531 73.62 -109.24 -6.24
CA GLY A 531 74.25 -108.01 -5.78
C GLY A 531 74.08 -106.86 -6.78
N GLY A 532 74.34 -107.12 -8.08
CA GLY A 532 74.14 -106.12 -9.14
C GLY A 532 72.69 -105.63 -9.24
N GLU A 533 71.72 -106.55 -9.20
CA GLU A 533 70.28 -106.20 -9.17
C GLU A 533 69.92 -105.35 -7.93
N SER A 534 70.47 -105.70 -6.77
CA SER A 534 70.26 -104.96 -5.52
C SER A 534 70.85 -103.54 -5.59
N ALA A 535 72.04 -103.38 -6.19
CA ALA A 535 72.64 -102.07 -6.40
C ALA A 535 71.81 -101.19 -7.35
N GLN A 536 71.26 -101.79 -8.42
CA GLN A 536 70.38 -101.07 -9.35
C GLN A 536 69.07 -100.62 -8.67
N GLN A 537 68.48 -101.47 -7.83
CA GLN A 537 67.27 -101.13 -7.08
C GLN A 537 67.54 -100.03 -6.04
N ALA A 538 68.69 -100.09 -5.34
CA ALA A 538 69.12 -99.03 -4.44
C ALA A 538 69.35 -97.71 -5.19
N ALA A 539 70.00 -97.73 -6.35
CA ALA A 539 70.19 -96.53 -7.18
C ALA A 539 68.84 -95.90 -7.59
N SER A 540 67.84 -96.73 -7.96
CA SER A 540 66.50 -96.24 -8.25
C SER A 540 65.84 -95.60 -7.03
N ALA A 541 65.98 -96.17 -5.83
CA ALA A 541 65.51 -95.56 -4.59
C ALA A 541 66.18 -94.19 -4.34
N GLY A 542 67.49 -94.08 -4.60
CA GLY A 542 68.23 -92.83 -4.50
C GLY A 542 67.69 -91.74 -5.44
N THR A 543 67.33 -92.10 -6.68
CA THR A 543 66.71 -91.14 -7.61
C THR A 543 65.32 -90.66 -7.14
N LEU A 544 64.52 -91.53 -6.52
CA LEU A 544 63.23 -91.16 -5.95
C LEU A 544 63.37 -90.23 -4.75
N LEU A 545 64.36 -90.45 -3.89
CA LEU A 545 64.67 -89.55 -2.77
C LEU A 545 65.13 -88.17 -3.25
N ALA A 546 65.95 -88.12 -4.31
CA ALA A 546 66.33 -86.85 -4.93
C ALA A 546 65.12 -86.09 -5.50
N GLN A 547 64.16 -86.79 -6.11
CA GLN A 547 62.91 -86.20 -6.58
C GLN A 547 62.05 -85.67 -5.42
N ILE A 548 61.93 -86.44 -4.33
CA ILE A 548 61.23 -86.02 -3.11
C ILE A 548 61.87 -84.73 -2.56
N ASN A 549 63.19 -84.64 -2.52
CA ASN A 549 63.88 -83.43 -2.06
C ASN A 549 63.53 -82.21 -2.91
N ALA A 550 63.52 -82.33 -4.24
CA ALA A 550 63.14 -81.24 -5.13
C ALA A 550 61.67 -80.81 -4.93
N ASP A 551 60.76 -81.76 -4.80
CA ASP A 551 59.33 -81.48 -4.57
C ASP A 551 59.11 -80.80 -3.20
N VAL A 552 59.84 -81.22 -2.18
CA VAL A 552 59.78 -80.62 -0.84
C VAL A 552 60.35 -79.19 -0.83
N THR A 553 61.44 -78.91 -1.56
CA THR A 553 61.94 -77.54 -1.72
C THR A 553 60.88 -76.64 -2.37
N ASN A 554 60.18 -77.12 -3.40
CA ASN A 554 59.07 -76.37 -4.00
C ASN A 554 57.93 -76.09 -2.99
N ILE A 555 57.64 -77.03 -2.08
CA ILE A 555 56.65 -76.84 -1.01
C ILE A 555 57.09 -75.74 -0.03
N MET A 556 58.38 -75.71 0.34
CA MET A 556 58.92 -74.65 1.21
C MET A 556 58.83 -73.27 0.55
N ASP A 557 59.19 -73.16 -0.73
CA ASP A 557 59.09 -71.92 -1.49
C ASP A 557 57.64 -71.42 -1.59
N MET A 558 56.71 -72.33 -1.88
CA MET A 558 55.28 -72.03 -1.92
C MET A 558 54.76 -71.59 -0.54
N SER A 559 55.25 -72.20 0.54
CA SER A 559 54.87 -71.80 1.90
C SER A 559 55.35 -70.38 2.24
N THR A 560 56.53 -69.98 1.75
CA THR A 560 57.02 -68.60 1.90
C THR A 560 56.17 -67.61 1.11
N GLN A 561 55.74 -67.96 -0.10
CA GLN A 561 54.82 -67.12 -0.87
C GLN A 561 53.45 -66.98 -0.20
N ILE A 562 52.91 -68.07 0.35
CA ILE A 562 51.66 -68.05 1.11
C ILE A 562 51.80 -67.14 2.34
N ALA A 563 52.91 -67.23 3.08
CA ALA A 563 53.16 -66.36 4.22
C ALA A 563 53.17 -64.86 3.84
N ALA A 564 53.81 -64.50 2.72
CA ALA A 564 53.79 -63.12 2.23
C ALA A 564 52.37 -62.66 1.84
N ALA A 565 51.57 -63.52 1.20
CA ALA A 565 50.18 -63.21 0.85
C ALA A 565 49.29 -63.04 2.09
N ILE A 566 49.55 -63.80 3.17
CA ILE A 566 48.85 -63.68 4.45
C ILE A 566 49.16 -62.34 5.13
N GLU A 567 50.41 -61.88 5.12
CA GLU A 567 50.76 -60.54 5.63
C GLU A 567 50.02 -59.44 4.87
N GLU A 568 49.95 -59.54 3.53
CA GLU A 568 49.20 -58.60 2.70
C GLU A 568 47.70 -58.63 3.03
N GLN A 569 47.10 -59.83 3.14
CA GLN A 569 45.71 -59.99 3.56
C GLN A 569 45.43 -59.40 4.94
N SER A 570 46.35 -59.57 5.90
CA SER A 570 46.22 -58.99 7.23
C SER A 570 46.20 -57.46 7.19
N MET A 571 47.04 -56.83 6.34
CA MET A 571 47.03 -55.38 6.15
C MET A 571 45.72 -54.90 5.53
N VAL A 572 45.24 -55.59 4.49
CA VAL A 572 43.96 -55.25 3.84
C VAL A 572 42.79 -55.40 4.83
N ALA A 573 42.73 -56.49 5.60
CA ALA A 573 41.69 -56.69 6.61
C ALA A 573 41.68 -55.57 7.67
N ALA A 574 42.86 -55.13 8.13
CA ALA A 574 42.98 -54.02 9.08
C ALA A 574 42.51 -52.69 8.48
N GLU A 575 42.81 -52.43 7.20
CA GLU A 575 42.33 -51.23 6.49
C GLU A 575 40.81 -51.25 6.29
N VAL A 576 40.25 -52.39 5.88
CA VAL A 576 38.79 -52.54 5.75
C VAL A 576 38.11 -52.34 7.11
N ASN A 577 38.66 -52.89 8.20
CA ASN A 577 38.13 -52.67 9.56
C ASN A 577 38.08 -51.18 9.91
N LYS A 578 39.14 -50.42 9.60
CA LYS A 578 39.19 -48.97 9.82
C LYS A 578 38.11 -48.25 8.99
N ASN A 579 37.93 -48.63 7.73
CA ASN A 579 36.91 -48.04 6.86
C ASN A 579 35.49 -48.34 7.36
N VAL A 580 35.24 -49.52 7.91
CA VAL A 580 33.96 -49.90 8.51
C VAL A 580 33.63 -49.01 9.71
N VAL A 581 34.60 -48.70 10.57
CA VAL A 581 34.41 -47.75 11.68
C VAL A 581 34.05 -46.35 11.15
N VAL A 582 34.74 -45.86 10.13
CA VAL A 582 34.44 -44.55 9.52
C VAL A 582 33.03 -44.52 8.91
N ILE A 583 32.62 -45.59 8.23
CA ILE A 583 31.27 -45.71 7.66
C ILE A 583 30.22 -45.66 8.75
N ARG A 584 30.47 -46.32 9.89
CA ARG A 584 29.59 -46.28 11.05
C ARG A 584 29.47 -44.87 11.62
N ASP A 585 30.56 -44.16 11.82
CA ASP A 585 30.55 -42.79 12.34
C ASP A 585 29.74 -41.85 11.43
N ILE A 586 29.94 -41.96 10.11
CA ILE A 586 29.18 -41.18 9.10
C ILE A 586 27.69 -41.54 9.13
N ALA A 587 27.36 -42.82 9.35
CA ALA A 587 25.98 -43.26 9.47
C ALA A 587 25.33 -42.67 10.75
N GLU A 588 26.01 -42.68 11.90
CA GLU A 588 25.51 -42.05 13.13
C GLU A 588 25.30 -40.53 12.94
N GLU A 589 26.24 -39.82 12.30
CA GLU A 589 26.08 -38.39 11.95
C GLU A 589 24.89 -38.16 11.01
N SER A 590 24.68 -39.05 10.03
CA SER A 590 23.55 -38.98 9.09
C SER A 590 22.21 -39.24 9.79
N ALA A 591 22.15 -40.13 10.79
CA ALA A 591 20.95 -40.33 11.60
C ALA A 591 20.57 -39.04 12.35
N GLN A 592 21.56 -38.41 12.98
CA GLN A 592 21.34 -37.17 13.71
C GLN A 592 20.88 -36.04 12.78
N ALA A 593 21.52 -35.88 11.62
CA ALA A 593 21.11 -34.88 10.63
C ALA A 593 19.69 -35.13 10.10
N ALA A 594 19.28 -36.38 9.94
CA ALA A 594 17.91 -36.73 9.56
C ALA A 594 16.90 -36.34 10.67
N GLU A 595 17.21 -36.59 11.93
CA GLU A 595 16.37 -36.20 13.08
C GLU A 595 16.23 -34.67 13.21
N GLU A 596 17.34 -33.95 13.06
CA GLU A 596 17.35 -32.48 13.06
C GLU A 596 16.51 -31.92 11.90
N ASN A 597 16.62 -32.48 10.70
CA ASN A 597 15.81 -32.09 9.55
C ASN A 597 14.32 -32.38 9.75
N ALA A 598 13.96 -33.52 10.35
CA ALA A 598 12.57 -33.84 10.67
C ALA A 598 11.98 -32.81 11.65
N THR A 599 12.75 -32.45 12.69
CA THR A 599 12.36 -31.44 13.69
C THR A 599 12.21 -30.05 13.07
N ALA A 600 13.19 -29.63 12.27
CA ALA A 600 13.16 -28.34 11.58
C ALA A 600 11.99 -28.24 10.59
N SER A 601 11.69 -29.33 9.87
CA SER A 601 10.53 -29.41 8.98
C SER A 601 9.22 -29.22 9.72
N ASP A 602 9.10 -29.80 10.92
CA ASP A 602 7.91 -29.63 11.76
C ASP A 602 7.77 -28.21 12.29
N GLU A 603 8.87 -27.56 12.69
CA GLU A 603 8.85 -26.17 13.11
C GLU A 603 8.45 -25.23 11.96
N VAL A 604 9.02 -25.42 10.76
CA VAL A 604 8.65 -24.63 9.57
C VAL A 604 7.18 -24.86 9.21
N ARG A 605 6.68 -26.10 9.29
CA ARG A 605 5.26 -26.41 9.12
C ARG A 605 4.38 -25.65 10.11
N HIS A 606 4.77 -25.61 11.39
CA HIS A 606 4.02 -24.89 12.41
C HIS A 606 4.00 -23.36 12.16
N ARG A 607 5.11 -22.79 11.68
CA ARG A 607 5.19 -21.39 11.25
C ARG A 607 4.34 -21.13 9.99
N ALA A 608 4.34 -22.07 9.05
CA ALA A 608 3.50 -22.03 7.86
C ALA A 608 2.01 -22.00 8.24
N ASP A 609 1.59 -22.87 9.16
CA ASP A 609 0.21 -22.92 9.66
C ASP A 609 -0.19 -21.63 10.37
N TYR A 610 0.69 -21.06 11.19
CA TYR A 610 0.45 -19.76 11.81
C TYR A 610 0.29 -18.65 10.77
N LEU A 611 1.16 -18.62 9.75
CA LEU A 611 1.08 -17.63 8.67
C LEU A 611 -0.21 -17.82 7.85
N HIS A 612 -0.55 -19.05 7.48
CA HIS A 612 -1.81 -19.41 6.81
C HIS A 612 -3.00 -18.90 7.62
N GLN A 613 -3.02 -19.19 8.93
CA GLN A 613 -4.09 -18.75 9.81
C GLN A 613 -4.19 -17.23 9.87
N ALA A 614 -3.06 -16.52 9.96
CA ALA A 614 -3.02 -15.05 9.99
C ALA A 614 -3.57 -14.43 8.70
N VAL A 615 -3.24 -14.98 7.52
CA VAL A 615 -3.74 -14.45 6.24
C VAL A 615 -5.16 -14.91 5.91
N SER A 616 -5.57 -16.09 6.37
CA SER A 616 -6.94 -16.61 6.19
C SER A 616 -8.02 -15.81 6.93
N GLN A 617 -7.61 -14.93 7.85
CA GLN A 617 -8.52 -13.96 8.48
C GLN A 617 -9.05 -12.94 7.46
N PHE A 618 -8.31 -12.70 6.36
CA PHE A 618 -8.76 -11.84 5.29
C PHE A 618 -9.63 -12.63 4.33
N LYS A 619 -10.85 -12.15 4.13
CA LYS A 619 -11.74 -12.65 3.09
C LYS A 619 -11.40 -11.93 1.79
N ILE A 620 -11.08 -12.70 0.77
CA ILE A 620 -10.64 -12.24 -0.55
C ILE A 620 -11.70 -12.54 -1.61
#